data_AF-A0A2D8SDV8-F1
#
_entry.id   AF-A0A2D8SDV8-F1
#
_cell.length_a   1.000
_cell.length_b   1.000
_cell.length_c   1.000
_cell.angle_alpha   90.00
_cell.angle_beta   90.00
_cell.angle_gamma   90.00
#
_symmetry.space_group_name_H-M   'P 1'
#
loop_
_entity.id
_entity.type
_entity.pdbx_description
1 polymer ?
#
loop_
_entity_poly.entity_id
_entity_poly.type
_entity_poly.pdbx_seq_one_letter_code
_entity_poly.pdbx_strand_id
1 'polypeptide(L)' 'MNAHEDFSDYESVLRYCMDKTMGSYDKALAYGKLQGFFDGNKLTPIGKKIARLIDAGIFTHHRTF' A
#
# COMPACT_ATOMS: atom_id res chain seq x y z
N MET A 1 -1.39 -19.35 2.23
CA MET A 1 -1.85 -17.95 2.13
C MET A 1 -2.56 -17.65 3.43
N ASN A 2 -1.90 -16.98 4.36
CA ASN A 2 -2.55 -16.57 5.60
C ASN A 2 -3.30 -15.26 5.31
N ALA A 3 -4.62 -15.26 5.48
CA ALA A 3 -5.45 -14.07 5.27
C ALA A 3 -4.98 -12.86 6.11
N HIS A 4 -4.27 -13.12 7.21
CA HIS A 4 -3.67 -12.10 8.06
C HIS A 4 -2.47 -11.38 7.39
N GLU A 5 -1.60 -12.12 6.69
CA GLU A 5 -0.46 -11.54 5.97
C GLU A 5 -0.96 -10.73 4.77
N ASP A 6 -1.94 -11.25 4.01
CA ASP A 6 -2.55 -10.53 2.89
C ASP A 6 -3.24 -9.22 3.34
N PHE A 7 -3.78 -9.17 4.56
CA PHE A 7 -4.36 -7.94 5.13
C PHE A 7 -3.29 -6.94 5.57
N SER A 8 -2.24 -7.40 6.25
CA SER A 8 -1.13 -6.54 6.69
C SER A 8 -0.39 -5.92 5.51
N ASP A 9 -0.16 -6.69 4.44
CA ASP A 9 0.43 -6.20 3.20
C ASP A 9 -0.45 -5.12 2.56
N TYR A 10 -1.77 -5.38 2.50
CA TYR A 10 -2.73 -4.44 1.92
C TYR A 10 -2.74 -3.11 2.69
N GLU A 11 -2.80 -3.16 4.03
CA GLU A 11 -2.78 -1.98 4.87
C GLU A 11 -1.50 -1.16 4.69
N SER A 12 -0.34 -1.83 4.59
CA SER A 12 0.96 -1.18 4.40
C SER A 12 1.03 -0.39 3.08
N VAL A 13 0.57 -1.01 1.99
CA VAL A 13 0.52 -0.34 0.67
C VAL A 13 -0.52 0.77 0.64
N LEU A 14 -1.66 0.59 1.32
CA LEU A 14 -2.70 1.60 1.40
C LEU A 14 -2.22 2.83 2.18
N ARG A 15 -1.51 2.61 3.28
CA ARG A 15 -0.88 3.68 4.04
C ARG A 15 0.12 4.41 3.17
N TYR A 16 0.97 3.69 2.42
CA TYR A 16 1.91 4.27 1.44
C TYR A 16 1.22 5.20 0.45
N CYS A 17 0.08 4.74 -0.09
CA CYS A 17 -0.71 5.57 -0.98
C CYS A 17 -1.28 6.80 -0.25
N MET A 18 -1.76 6.66 0.98
CA MET A 18 -2.26 7.78 1.78
C MET A 18 -1.20 8.85 2.03
N ASP A 19 0.04 8.46 2.31
CA ASP A 19 1.16 9.40 2.48
C ASP A 19 1.38 10.24 1.21
N LYS A 20 1.34 9.59 0.03
CA LYS A 20 1.42 10.26 -1.27
C LYS A 20 0.21 11.12 -1.61
N THR A 21 -0.95 10.86 -1.01
CA THR A 21 -2.21 11.56 -1.29
C THR A 21 -2.69 12.44 -0.14
N MET A 22 -1.77 12.89 0.72
CA MET A 22 -2.04 13.81 1.84
C MET A 22 -3.08 13.27 2.83
N GLY A 23 -3.05 11.97 3.12
CA GLY A 23 -3.91 11.30 4.10
C GLY A 23 -5.35 11.02 3.63
N SER A 24 -5.71 11.34 2.39
CA SER A 24 -7.05 11.06 1.88
C SER A 24 -7.18 9.62 1.40
N TYR A 25 -8.06 8.84 2.06
CA TYR A 25 -8.31 7.43 1.76
C TYR A 25 -8.82 7.18 0.34
N ASP A 26 -9.79 7.98 -0.11
CA ASP A 26 -10.37 7.84 -1.46
C ASP A 26 -9.32 8.10 -2.54
N LYS A 27 -8.51 9.15 -2.36
CA LYS A 27 -7.39 9.45 -3.24
C LYS A 27 -6.31 8.37 -3.18
N ALA A 28 -6.04 7.79 -2.01
CA ALA A 28 -5.07 6.72 -1.86
C ALA A 28 -5.49 5.45 -2.62
N LEU A 29 -6.78 5.09 -2.55
CA LEU A 29 -7.33 3.99 -3.34
C LEU A 29 -7.27 4.30 -4.83
N ALA A 30 -7.66 5.49 -5.26
CA ALA A 30 -7.58 5.89 -6.66
C ALA A 30 -6.13 5.86 -7.17
N TYR A 31 -5.19 6.38 -6.39
CA TYR A 31 -3.76 6.37 -6.68
C TYR A 31 -3.21 4.94 -6.77
N GLY A 32 -3.49 4.10 -5.77
CA GLY A 32 -3.02 2.70 -5.77
C GLY A 32 -3.63 1.86 -6.89
N LYS A 33 -4.87 2.14 -7.31
CA LYS A 33 -5.46 1.54 -8.52
C LYS A 33 -4.77 2.04 -9.80
N LEU A 34 -4.51 3.34 -9.92
CA LEU A 34 -3.79 3.91 -11.06
C LEU A 34 -2.36 3.37 -11.19
N GLN A 35 -1.68 3.12 -10.08
CA GLN A 35 -0.35 2.50 -10.05
C GLN A 35 -0.38 0.98 -10.24
N GLY A 36 -1.57 0.37 -10.28
CA GLY A 36 -1.75 -1.07 -10.39
C GLY A 36 -1.38 -1.85 -9.13
N PHE A 37 -1.36 -1.22 -7.96
CA PHE A 37 -1.12 -1.89 -6.68
C PHE A 37 -2.36 -2.63 -6.17
N PHE A 38 -3.53 -2.03 -6.40
CA PHE A 38 -4.82 -2.58 -6.01
C PHE A 38 -5.62 -3.08 -7.20
N ASP A 39 -6.25 -4.24 -7.03
CA ASP A 39 -7.32 -4.74 -7.88
C ASP A 39 -8.54 -5.04 -6.99
N GLY A 40 -9.50 -4.12 -6.99
CA GLY A 40 -10.62 -4.12 -6.04
C GLY A 40 -10.14 -4.10 -4.59
N ASN A 41 -10.47 -5.16 -3.84
CA ASN A 41 -10.14 -5.33 -2.42
C ASN A 41 -8.91 -6.24 -2.20
N LYS A 42 -8.08 -6.44 -3.24
CA LYS A 42 -6.89 -7.28 -3.17
C LYS A 42 -5.66 -6.54 -3.66
N LEU A 43 -4.49 -6.97 -3.18
CA LEU A 43 -3.23 -6.56 -3.77
C LEU A 43 -2.95 -7.35 -5.04
N THR A 44 -2.47 -6.65 -6.05
CA THR A 44 -1.87 -7.27 -7.23
C THR A 44 -0.48 -7.82 -6.90
N PRO A 45 0.15 -8.61 -7.79
CA PRO A 45 1.56 -9.00 -7.64
C PRO A 45 2.51 -7.80 -7.48
N ILE A 46 2.20 -6.67 -8.13
CA ILE A 46 2.96 -5.42 -8.00
C ILE A 46 2.75 -4.84 -6.60
N GLY A 47 1.50 -4.78 -6.12
CA GLY A 47 1.18 -4.32 -4.78
C GLY A 47 1.88 -5.14 -3.69
N LYS A 48 1.94 -6.47 -3.83
CA LYS A 48 2.70 -7.35 -2.91
C LYS A 48 4.20 -7.08 -2.95
N LYS A 49 4.77 -6.76 -4.12
CA LYS A 49 6.17 -6.36 -4.22
C LYS A 49 6.41 -5.04 -3.49
N ILE A 50 5.51 -4.07 -3.62
CA ILE A 50 5.58 -2.81 -2.87
C ILE A 50 5.48 -3.05 -1.37
N ALA A 51 4.55 -3.89 -0.91
CA ALA A 51 4.43 -4.25 0.51
C ALA A 51 5.76 -4.78 1.07
N ARG A 52 6.43 -5.69 0.36
CA ARG A 52 7.76 -6.20 0.74
C ARG A 52 8.85 -5.14 0.75
N LEU A 53 8.80 -4.16 -0.15
CA LEU A 53 9.78 -3.06 -0.18
C LEU A 53 9.52 -2.05 0.95
N ILE A 54 8.27 -1.87 1.37
CA ILE A 54 7.89 -1.09 2.55
C ILE A 54 8.39 -1.81 3.82
N ASP A 55 8.12 -3.12 3.94
CA ASP A 55 8.57 -3.96 5.06
C ASP A 55 10.11 -3.98 5.18
N ALA A 56 10.82 -4.06 4.06
CA ALA A 56 12.28 -3.95 4.00
C ALA A 56 12.82 -2.53 4.31
N GLY A 57 11.95 -1.54 4.56
CA GLY A 57 12.33 -0.16 4.85
C GLY A 57 12.87 0.63 3.65
N ILE A 58 12.69 0.11 2.42
CA ILE A 58 13.17 0.75 1.18
C ILE A 58 12.21 1.86 0.74
N PHE A 59 10.90 1.65 0.90
CA PHE A 59 9.91 2.72 0.76
C PHE A 59 9.57 3.28 2.13
N THR A 60 10.18 4.39 2.49
CA THR A 60 9.89 5.07 3.75
C THR A 60 8.60 5.88 3.66
N HIS A 61 7.68 5.58 4.58
CA HIS A 61 6.78 6.57 5.12
C HIS A 61 7.62 7.66 5.78
N HIS A 62 7.55 8.89 5.26
CA HIS A 62 8.17 10.02 5.93
C HIS A 62 7.31 10.37 7.16
N ARG A 63 7.43 9.59 8.23
CA ARG A 63 6.84 9.88 9.53
C ARG A 63 7.67 11.00 10.14
N THR A 64 7.37 12.24 9.77
CA THR A 64 7.80 13.40 10.55
C THR A 64 7.05 13.31 11.87
N PHE A 65 7.81 13.13 12.96
CA PHE A 65 7.31 13.13 14.33
C PHE A 65 6.65 14.46 14.68
#